data_AF-A0A2M7VVI6-F1
#
_entry.id   AF-A0A2M7VVI6-F1
#
_cell.length_a   1.000
_cell.length_b   1.000
_cell.length_c   1.000
_cell.angle_alpha   90.00
_cell.angle_beta   90.00
_cell.angle_gamma   90.00
#
_symmetry.space_group_name_H-M   'P 1'
#
loop_
_entity.id
_entity.type
_entity.pdbx_description
1 polymer ?
#
loop_
_entity_poly.entity_id
_entity_poly.type
_entity_poly.pdbx_seq_one_letter_code
_entity_poly.pdbx_strand_id
1 'polypeptide(L)'
;FEDYKLSTIAFENLIERYDTCKYKLPSWYNLYRISLVTNNDPMKEKYKNLILNNYPESEYARIIQDPTYNKVTRENRKRVDNYYSIVYDLYSDHEYENVLIRCEKAKSIFADNHLQDRFDFLAAMAIGHINTLDTFKLALEDIVVKYPQSEVSVEAKRILEMIKNGIKIEPKTSNAIPYNHVFDTEYSFIAIIPTTDNKTNQYKVDISNFNTKYYSDKNFEVSNIFIDPLNQIIIVKKLKDYNAAIDYYKSFILNDDNLQDLNQKKYQYILITQENFVLFYQNKDIKGYISFFEKNFAPAL
;
A
#
# COMPACT_ATOMS: atom_id res chain seq x y z
N PHE A 1 13.71 21.72 22.69
CA PHE A 1 13.05 22.79 23.47
C PHE A 1 12.56 22.17 24.77
N GLU A 2 13.13 22.58 25.91
CA GLU A 2 12.92 21.95 27.24
C GLU A 2 12.39 22.98 28.26
N ASP A 3 11.29 23.67 27.96
CA ASP A 3 10.63 24.51 28.98
C ASP A 3 9.64 23.67 29.80
N TYR A 4 10.20 22.92 30.76
CA TYR A 4 9.44 22.04 31.64
C TYR A 4 8.46 22.81 32.53
N LYS A 5 8.76 24.07 32.87
CA LYS A 5 7.91 24.88 33.76
C LYS A 5 6.62 25.28 33.06
N LEU A 6 6.71 25.78 31.82
CA LEU A 6 5.51 26.10 31.03
C LEU A 6 4.72 24.83 30.69
N SER A 7 5.40 23.71 30.43
CA SER A 7 4.75 22.42 30.17
C SER A 7 3.96 21.91 31.37
N THR A 8 4.51 21.99 32.59
CA THR A 8 3.79 21.65 33.83
C THR A 8 2.53 22.48 34.00
N ILE A 9 2.64 23.81 33.86
CA ILE A 9 1.50 24.74 33.99
C ILE A 9 0.40 24.41 32.96
N ALA A 10 0.78 24.11 31.71
CA ALA A 10 -0.18 23.77 30.66
C ALA A 10 -0.95 22.48 30.98
N PHE A 11 -0.26 21.42 31.42
CA PHE A 11 -0.92 20.17 31.78
C PHE A 11 -1.78 20.29 33.04
N GLU A 12 -1.34 21.03 34.06
CA GLU A 12 -2.12 21.28 35.27
C GLU A 12 -3.40 22.06 34.94
N ASN A 13 -3.30 23.13 34.14
CA ASN A 13 -4.47 23.87 33.65
C ASN A 13 -5.43 22.98 32.84
N LEU A 14 -4.91 22.08 32.01
CA LEU A 14 -5.72 21.16 31.22
C LEU A 14 -6.51 20.19 32.11
N ILE A 15 -5.87 19.65 33.15
CA ILE A 15 -6.51 18.75 34.12
C ILE A 15 -7.55 19.48 34.96
N GLU A 16 -7.26 20.71 35.38
CA GLU A 16 -8.16 21.52 36.22
C GLU A 16 -9.41 21.96 35.45
N ARG A 17 -9.26 22.38 34.18
CA ARG A 17 -10.38 22.86 33.36
C ARG A 17 -11.25 21.74 32.79
N TYR A 18 -10.71 20.53 32.63
CA TYR A 18 -11.37 19.42 31.94
C TYR A 18 -11.14 18.08 32.66
N ASP A 19 -11.71 17.99 33.86
CA ASP A 19 -11.57 16.88 34.82
C ASP A 19 -12.04 15.50 34.32
N THR A 20 -12.79 15.43 33.24
CA THR A 20 -13.36 14.22 32.64
C THR A 20 -12.92 14.01 31.18
N CYS A 21 -12.03 14.87 30.65
CA CYS A 21 -11.59 14.73 29.27
C CYS A 21 -10.64 13.54 29.08
N LYS A 22 -10.66 12.97 27.87
CA LYS A 22 -9.76 11.89 27.42
C LYS A 22 -8.26 12.18 27.60
N TYR A 23 -7.89 13.43 27.87
CA TYR A 23 -6.50 13.86 28.05
C TYR A 23 -6.00 13.84 29.49
N LYS A 24 -6.86 13.56 30.48
CA LYS A 24 -6.48 13.58 31.90
C LYS A 24 -5.36 12.59 32.24
N LEU A 25 -5.55 11.32 31.89
CA LEU A 25 -4.57 10.25 32.12
C LEU A 25 -3.24 10.51 31.35
N PRO A 26 -3.25 10.86 30.05
CA PRO A 26 -2.03 11.30 29.35
C PRO A 26 -1.34 12.50 30.01
N SER A 27 -2.09 13.47 30.53
CA SER A 27 -1.53 14.66 31.18
C SER A 27 -0.86 14.31 32.52
N TRP A 28 -1.47 13.45 33.33
CA TRP A 28 -0.83 12.91 34.54
C TRP A 28 0.46 12.18 34.22
N TYR A 29 0.48 11.36 33.17
CA TYR A 29 1.70 10.65 32.79
C TYR A 29 2.80 11.58 32.27
N ASN A 30 2.46 12.62 31.50
CA ASN A 30 3.43 13.63 31.09
C ASN A 30 4.00 14.41 32.29
N LEU A 31 3.17 14.76 33.27
CA LEU A 31 3.61 15.40 34.51
C LEU A 31 4.54 14.48 35.33
N TYR A 32 4.24 13.17 35.40
CA TYR A 32 5.15 12.17 35.95
C TYR A 32 6.49 12.14 35.18
N ARG A 33 6.47 12.12 33.84
CA ARG A 33 7.69 12.15 33.02
C ARG A 33 8.53 13.41 33.22
N ILE A 34 7.91 14.58 33.31
CA ILE A 34 8.58 15.85 33.60
C ILE A 34 9.24 15.80 34.99
N SER A 35 8.56 15.22 35.99
CA SER A 35 9.09 15.11 37.34
C SER A 35 10.37 14.25 37.41
N LEU A 36 10.49 13.21 36.56
CA LEU A 36 11.69 12.38 36.47
C LEU A 36 12.88 13.17 35.89
N VAL A 37 12.64 14.03 34.91
CA VAL A 37 13.71 14.81 34.25
C VAL A 37 14.14 16.01 35.10
N THR A 38 13.21 16.58 35.86
CA THR A 38 13.44 17.72 36.76
C THR A 38 13.85 17.31 38.18
N ASN A 39 13.97 16.01 38.46
CA ASN A 39 14.25 15.44 39.79
C ASN A 39 13.29 15.94 40.89
N ASN A 40 12.02 16.13 40.57
CA ASN A 40 10.99 16.61 41.50
C ASN A 40 10.26 15.44 42.16
N ASP A 41 10.82 14.92 43.25
CA ASP A 41 10.28 13.75 43.97
C ASP A 41 8.83 13.92 44.47
N PRO A 42 8.41 15.07 45.04
CA PRO A 42 7.02 15.28 45.42
C PRO A 42 6.04 15.18 44.24
N MET A 43 6.39 15.79 43.11
CA MET A 43 5.58 15.75 41.90
C MET A 43 5.53 14.34 41.31
N LYS A 44 6.66 13.64 41.32
CA LYS A 44 6.80 12.24 40.88
C LYS A 44 5.84 11.34 41.64
N GLU A 45 5.87 11.36 42.96
CA GLU A 45 4.99 10.50 43.78
C GLU A 45 3.52 10.88 43.64
N LYS A 46 3.19 12.18 43.54
CA LYS A 46 1.82 12.64 43.30
C LYS A 46 1.23 12.02 42.04
N TYR A 47 1.88 12.21 40.88
CA TYR A 47 1.32 11.74 39.61
C TYR A 47 1.45 10.23 39.41
N LYS A 48 2.50 9.61 39.96
CA LYS A 48 2.61 8.14 40.05
C LYS A 48 1.39 7.54 40.76
N ASN A 49 1.09 8.01 41.96
CA ASN A 49 0.00 7.46 42.76
C ASN A 49 -1.37 7.75 42.12
N LEU A 50 -1.55 8.92 41.51
CA LEU A 50 -2.78 9.22 40.77
C LEU A 50 -3.03 8.22 39.63
N ILE A 51 -1.99 7.87 38.86
CA ILE A 51 -2.10 6.91 37.75
C ILE A 51 -2.33 5.49 38.28
N LEU A 52 -1.54 5.03 39.25
CA LEU A 52 -1.64 3.67 39.77
C LEU A 52 -2.97 3.40 40.50
N ASN A 53 -3.51 4.39 41.22
CA ASN A 53 -4.75 4.21 41.97
C ASN A 53 -6.01 4.36 41.12
N ASN A 54 -6.01 5.26 40.13
CA ASN A 54 -7.21 5.52 39.33
C ASN A 54 -7.24 4.75 38.01
N TYR A 55 -6.07 4.36 37.48
CA TYR A 55 -5.93 3.68 36.20
C TYR A 55 -4.92 2.52 36.26
N PRO A 56 -5.06 1.58 37.22
CA PRO A 56 -4.09 0.50 37.46
C PRO A 56 -3.84 -0.39 36.23
N GLU A 57 -4.85 -0.59 35.38
CA GLU A 57 -4.76 -1.41 34.17
C GLU A 57 -4.24 -0.65 32.94
N SER A 58 -3.96 0.64 33.06
CA SER A 58 -3.50 1.45 31.93
C SER A 58 -2.06 1.13 31.52
N GLU A 59 -1.75 1.35 30.25
CA GLU A 59 -0.37 1.23 29.75
C GLU A 59 0.60 2.13 30.53
N TYR A 60 0.15 3.32 30.94
CA TYR A 60 0.94 4.22 31.79
C TYR A 60 1.23 3.64 33.18
N ALA A 61 0.27 2.96 33.81
CA ALA A 61 0.49 2.29 35.08
C ALA A 61 1.50 1.15 34.96
N ARG A 62 1.42 0.34 33.88
CA ARG A 62 2.41 -0.71 33.59
C ARG A 62 3.81 -0.15 33.38
N ILE A 63 3.94 0.96 32.64
CA ILE A 63 5.21 1.66 32.44
C ILE A 63 5.81 2.16 33.77
N ILE A 64 4.97 2.67 34.67
CA ILE A 64 5.42 3.18 35.97
C ILE A 64 5.90 2.05 36.88
N GLN A 65 5.22 0.90 36.85
CA GLN A 65 5.58 -0.28 37.62
C GLN A 65 6.83 -0.98 37.07
N ASP A 66 6.99 -1.00 35.75
CA ASP A 66 8.16 -1.55 35.06
C ASP A 66 8.73 -0.53 34.07
N PRO A 67 9.76 0.24 34.46
CA PRO A 67 10.42 1.21 33.58
C PRO A 67 11.06 0.59 32.33
N THR A 68 11.32 -0.72 32.31
CA THR A 68 11.87 -1.42 31.14
C THR A 68 10.80 -1.80 30.13
N TYR A 69 9.52 -1.79 30.53
CA TYR A 69 8.35 -2.09 29.70
C TYR A 69 8.34 -1.27 28.40
N ASN A 70 8.64 0.03 28.44
CA ASN A 70 8.70 0.87 27.23
C ASN A 70 9.76 0.42 26.21
N LYS A 71 10.92 -0.04 26.70
CA LYS A 71 12.02 -0.51 25.84
C LYS A 71 11.67 -1.87 25.24
N VAL A 72 11.12 -2.77 26.05
CA VAL A 72 10.66 -4.11 25.63
C VAL A 72 9.49 -3.99 24.64
N THR A 73 8.51 -3.12 24.88
CA THR A 73 7.37 -2.88 23.97
C THR A 73 7.81 -2.28 22.65
N ARG A 74 8.76 -1.31 22.65
CA ARG A 74 9.27 -0.72 21.40
C ARG A 74 10.07 -1.72 20.57
N GLU A 75 10.94 -2.50 21.19
CA GLU A 75 11.71 -3.54 20.50
C GLU A 75 10.81 -4.69 20.03
N ASN A 76 9.78 -5.07 20.79
CA ASN A 76 8.79 -6.04 20.33
C ASN A 76 7.98 -5.53 19.14
N ARG A 77 7.54 -4.26 19.14
CA ARG A 77 6.88 -3.66 17.97
C ARG A 77 7.76 -3.70 16.73
N LYS A 78 9.04 -3.31 16.84
CA LYS A 78 10.00 -3.40 15.72
C LYS A 78 10.16 -4.84 15.21
N ARG A 79 10.18 -5.83 16.10
CA ARG A 79 10.27 -7.25 15.72
C ARG A 79 9.03 -7.70 14.93
N VAL A 80 7.84 -7.26 15.36
CA VAL A 80 6.58 -7.50 14.63
C VAL A 80 6.61 -6.82 13.26
N ASP A 81 7.02 -5.55 13.20
CA ASP A 81 7.12 -4.78 11.95
C ASP A 81 8.08 -5.43 10.95
N ASN A 82 9.29 -5.80 11.40
CA ASN A 82 10.29 -6.48 10.58
C ASN A 82 9.79 -7.84 10.09
N TYR A 83 9.14 -8.61 10.96
CA TYR A 83 8.57 -9.90 10.56
C TYR A 83 7.45 -9.72 9.55
N TYR A 84 6.56 -8.74 9.74
CA TYR A 84 5.51 -8.40 8.79
C TYR A 84 6.08 -8.02 7.41
N SER A 85 7.14 -7.21 7.37
CA SER A 85 7.83 -6.87 6.12
C SER A 85 8.27 -8.12 5.36
N ILE A 86 8.90 -9.08 6.04
CA ILE A 86 9.35 -10.33 5.42
C ILE A 86 8.16 -11.14 4.87
N VAL A 87 7.04 -11.18 5.59
CA VAL A 87 5.84 -11.89 5.11
C VAL A 87 5.19 -11.17 3.92
N TYR A 88 5.23 -9.83 3.92
CA TYR A 88 4.75 -9.03 2.81
C TYR A 88 5.62 -9.18 1.55
N ASP A 89 6.94 -9.31 1.71
CA ASP A 89 7.86 -9.60 0.60
C ASP A 89 7.53 -10.96 -0.02
N LEU A 90 7.31 -12.01 0.79
CA LEU A 90 6.85 -13.32 0.29
C LEU A 90 5.53 -13.22 -0.48
N TYR A 91 4.58 -12.40 -0.02
CA TYR A 91 3.33 -12.16 -0.75
C TYR A 91 3.58 -11.45 -2.09
N SER A 92 4.49 -10.47 -2.11
CA SER A 92 4.88 -9.74 -3.32
C SER A 92 5.61 -10.64 -4.34
N ASP A 93 6.37 -11.62 -3.83
CA ASP A 93 7.07 -12.64 -4.61
C ASP A 93 6.17 -13.83 -4.99
N HIS A 94 4.87 -13.75 -4.70
CA HIS A 94 3.83 -14.76 -5.02
C HIS A 94 4.03 -16.11 -4.29
N GLU A 95 4.79 -16.14 -3.20
CA GLU A 95 5.00 -17.33 -2.36
C GLU A 95 3.83 -17.52 -1.37
N TYR A 96 2.62 -17.71 -1.88
CA TYR A 96 1.39 -17.67 -1.07
C TYR A 96 1.29 -18.76 -0.01
N GLU A 97 1.75 -19.99 -0.27
CA GLU A 97 1.80 -21.03 0.76
C GLU A 97 2.73 -20.63 1.92
N ASN A 98 3.87 -20.00 1.60
CA ASN A 98 4.80 -19.51 2.60
C ASN A 98 4.21 -18.33 3.39
N VAL A 99 3.43 -17.45 2.76
CA VAL A 99 2.68 -16.39 3.47
C VAL A 99 1.77 -17.00 4.54
N LEU A 100 0.97 -18.02 4.21
CA LEU A 100 0.07 -18.66 5.16
C LEU A 100 0.83 -19.28 6.34
N ILE A 101 1.91 -20.01 6.05
CA ILE A 101 2.78 -20.61 7.08
C ILE A 101 3.34 -19.53 8.00
N ARG A 102 3.81 -18.42 7.45
CA ARG A 102 4.44 -17.35 8.24
C ARG A 102 3.44 -16.53 9.03
N CYS A 103 2.23 -16.29 8.50
CA CYS A 103 1.14 -15.64 9.25
C CYS A 103 0.70 -16.51 10.43
N GLU A 104 0.57 -17.83 10.25
CA GLU A 104 0.23 -18.72 11.37
C GLU A 104 1.34 -18.74 12.42
N LYS A 105 2.60 -18.75 11.98
CA LYS A 105 3.74 -18.65 12.89
C LYS A 105 3.77 -17.31 13.64
N ALA A 106 3.35 -16.20 13.03
CA ALA A 106 3.27 -14.90 13.68
C ALA A 106 2.35 -14.93 14.92
N LYS A 107 1.22 -15.64 14.85
CA LYS A 107 0.27 -15.78 15.97
C LYS A 107 0.92 -16.43 17.20
N SER A 108 1.81 -17.40 16.96
CA SER A 108 2.53 -18.09 18.05
C SER A 108 3.72 -17.30 18.60
N ILE A 109 4.43 -16.55 17.75
CA ILE A 109 5.63 -15.79 18.15
C ILE A 109 5.25 -14.45 18.81
N PHE A 110 4.19 -13.81 18.32
CA PHE A 110 3.77 -12.46 18.71
C PHE A 110 2.34 -12.47 19.24
N ALA A 111 2.15 -13.09 20.40
CA ALA A 111 0.87 -13.05 21.11
C ALA A 111 0.48 -11.59 21.38
N ASP A 112 -0.71 -11.19 20.92
CA ASP A 112 -1.26 -9.82 21.00
C ASP A 112 -0.32 -8.74 20.44
N ASN A 113 -0.45 -8.45 19.14
CA ASN A 113 0.43 -7.51 18.42
C ASN A 113 -0.36 -6.48 17.61
N HIS A 114 0.27 -5.34 17.32
CA HIS A 114 -0.38 -4.18 16.69
C HIS A 114 -0.65 -4.33 15.18
N LEU A 115 -0.22 -5.43 14.55
CA LEU A 115 -0.44 -5.71 13.12
C LEU A 115 -1.22 -7.00 12.88
N GLN A 116 -1.89 -7.56 13.91
CA GLN A 116 -2.54 -8.86 13.77
C GLN A 116 -3.63 -8.83 12.70
N ASP A 117 -4.38 -7.74 12.63
CA ASP A 117 -5.38 -7.49 11.59
C ASP A 117 -4.77 -7.51 10.18
N ARG A 118 -3.57 -6.95 10.02
CA ARG A 118 -2.83 -6.96 8.75
C ARG A 118 -2.29 -8.34 8.39
N PHE A 119 -1.77 -9.11 9.36
CA PHE A 119 -1.34 -10.49 9.11
C PHE A 119 -2.51 -11.37 8.66
N ASP A 120 -3.65 -11.25 9.33
CA ASP A 120 -4.83 -12.02 9.01
C ASP A 120 -5.40 -11.61 7.63
N PHE A 121 -5.41 -10.31 7.32
CA PHE A 121 -5.80 -9.84 5.99
C PHE A 121 -4.85 -10.32 4.89
N LEU A 122 -3.53 -10.28 5.12
CA LEU A 122 -2.54 -10.77 4.16
C LEU A 122 -2.69 -12.28 3.93
N ALA A 123 -3.02 -13.05 4.97
CA ALA A 123 -3.36 -14.46 4.83
C ALA A 123 -4.65 -14.68 4.03
N ALA A 124 -5.70 -13.89 4.27
CA ALA A 124 -6.92 -13.94 3.47
C ALA A 124 -6.64 -13.64 1.98
N MET A 125 -5.78 -12.66 1.70
CA MET A 125 -5.36 -12.34 0.33
C MET A 125 -4.58 -13.49 -0.33
N ALA A 126 -3.68 -14.16 0.40
CA ALA A 126 -2.96 -15.33 -0.09
C ALA A 126 -3.90 -16.52 -0.38
N ILE A 127 -4.90 -16.77 0.49
CA ILE A 127 -5.98 -17.74 0.24
C ILE A 127 -6.69 -17.43 -1.08
N GLY A 128 -6.94 -16.15 -1.38
CA GLY A 128 -7.56 -15.70 -2.62
C GLY A 128 -6.79 -16.09 -3.90
N HIS A 129 -5.49 -16.35 -3.80
CA HIS A 129 -4.67 -16.78 -4.95
C HIS A 129 -4.59 -18.29 -5.14
N ILE A 130 -4.71 -19.07 -4.06
CA ILE A 130 -4.44 -20.52 -4.09
C ILE A 130 -5.65 -21.41 -3.75
N ASN A 131 -6.75 -20.82 -3.30
CA ASN A 131 -7.97 -21.54 -2.96
C ASN A 131 -9.17 -21.11 -3.80
N THR A 132 -10.32 -21.76 -3.57
CA THR A 132 -11.55 -21.44 -4.29
C THR A 132 -12.09 -20.07 -3.86
N LEU A 133 -12.90 -19.47 -4.74
CA LEU A 133 -13.55 -18.20 -4.47
C LEU A 133 -14.40 -18.24 -3.19
N ASP A 134 -15.05 -19.36 -2.89
CA ASP A 134 -15.85 -19.49 -1.67
C ASP A 134 -14.98 -19.53 -0.41
N THR A 135 -13.82 -20.20 -0.47
CA THR A 135 -12.84 -20.15 0.64
C THR A 135 -12.30 -18.74 0.85
N PHE A 136 -12.07 -18.00 -0.24
CA PHE A 136 -11.63 -16.61 -0.14
C PHE A 136 -12.71 -15.69 0.45
N LYS A 137 -13.98 -15.84 0.04
CA LYS A 137 -15.10 -15.08 0.63
C LYS A 137 -15.18 -15.31 2.13
N LEU A 138 -15.13 -16.56 2.59
CA LEU A 138 -15.16 -16.89 4.00
C LEU A 138 -13.99 -16.25 4.76
N ALA A 139 -12.78 -16.24 4.19
CA ALA A 139 -11.63 -15.61 4.80
C ALA A 139 -11.82 -14.08 4.93
N LEU A 140 -12.38 -13.40 3.93
CA LEU A 140 -12.67 -11.97 3.99
C LEU A 140 -13.81 -11.65 4.98
N GLU A 141 -14.84 -12.48 5.05
CA GLU A 141 -15.93 -12.35 6.01
C GLU A 141 -15.41 -12.45 7.45
N ASP A 142 -14.47 -13.37 7.70
CA ASP A 142 -13.80 -13.49 9.00
C ASP A 142 -13.05 -12.19 9.39
N ILE A 143 -12.34 -11.55 8.45
CA ILE A 143 -11.69 -10.25 8.69
C ILE A 143 -12.71 -9.20 9.15
N VAL A 144 -13.86 -9.12 8.46
CA VAL A 144 -14.91 -8.16 8.77
C VAL A 144 -15.51 -8.37 10.16
N VAL A 145 -15.71 -9.64 10.55
CA VAL A 145 -16.26 -10.00 11.87
C VAL A 145 -15.23 -9.75 12.97
N LYS A 146 -13.96 -10.11 12.74
CA LYS A 146 -12.90 -10.07 13.75
C LYS A 146 -12.37 -8.66 13.98
N TYR A 147 -12.32 -7.82 12.93
CA TYR A 147 -11.70 -6.49 12.97
C TYR A 147 -12.63 -5.36 12.48
N PRO A 148 -13.86 -5.20 12.99
CA PRO A 148 -14.89 -4.38 12.37
C PRO A 148 -14.56 -2.89 12.20
N GLN A 149 -13.59 -2.37 12.97
CA GLN A 149 -13.14 -0.97 12.96
C GLN A 149 -11.77 -0.76 12.30
N SER A 150 -11.15 -1.81 11.77
CA SER A 150 -9.84 -1.71 11.11
C SER A 150 -9.95 -1.22 9.66
N GLU A 151 -8.86 -0.66 9.13
CA GLU A 151 -8.74 -0.31 7.70
C GLU A 151 -8.86 -1.55 6.81
N VAL A 152 -8.32 -2.70 7.24
CA VAL A 152 -8.39 -3.95 6.47
C VAL A 152 -9.81 -4.48 6.33
N SER A 153 -10.70 -4.20 7.29
CA SER A 153 -12.12 -4.55 7.20
C SER A 153 -12.88 -3.71 6.18
N VAL A 154 -12.50 -2.43 6.01
CA VAL A 154 -13.08 -1.61 4.94
C VAL A 154 -12.73 -2.22 3.59
N GLU A 155 -11.47 -2.63 3.42
CA GLU A 155 -11.01 -3.25 2.19
C GLU A 155 -11.61 -4.65 1.96
N ALA A 156 -11.73 -5.48 3.00
CA ALA A 156 -12.37 -6.79 2.90
C ALA A 156 -13.85 -6.69 2.48
N LYS A 157 -14.61 -5.75 3.04
CA LYS A 157 -15.99 -5.45 2.62
C LYS A 157 -16.05 -5.06 1.14
N ARG A 158 -15.12 -4.20 0.70
CA ARG A 158 -15.03 -3.76 -0.69
C ARG A 158 -14.81 -4.94 -1.64
N ILE A 159 -13.89 -5.86 -1.29
CA ILE A 159 -13.62 -7.05 -2.11
C ILE A 159 -14.84 -7.99 -2.11
N LEU A 160 -15.49 -8.21 -0.97
CA LEU A 160 -16.72 -9.01 -0.89
C LEU A 160 -17.86 -8.44 -1.75
N GLU A 161 -18.00 -7.12 -1.79
CA GLU A 161 -18.98 -6.45 -2.64
C GLU A 161 -18.67 -6.64 -4.13
N MET A 162 -17.40 -6.51 -4.53
CA MET A 162 -16.96 -6.82 -5.90
C MET A 162 -17.23 -8.28 -6.29
N ILE A 163 -17.07 -9.21 -5.35
CA ILE A 163 -17.36 -10.63 -5.57
C ILE A 163 -18.86 -10.86 -5.71
N LYS A 164 -19.69 -10.23 -4.87
CA LYS A 164 -21.15 -10.37 -4.84
C LYS A 164 -21.82 -9.82 -6.10
N ASN A 165 -21.36 -8.68 -6.59
CA ASN A 165 -21.97 -8.00 -7.74
C ASN A 165 -21.52 -8.59 -9.09
N GLY A 166 -20.69 -9.65 -9.08
CA GLY A 166 -19.82 -10.02 -10.20
C GLY A 166 -18.79 -8.92 -10.44
N ILE A 167 -17.74 -9.16 -11.24
CA ILE A 167 -16.73 -8.14 -11.57
C ILE A 167 -17.37 -7.05 -12.47
N LYS A 168 -18.24 -6.23 -11.89
CA LYS A 168 -18.57 -4.88 -12.33
C LYS A 168 -17.58 -4.00 -11.61
N ILE A 169 -16.53 -3.65 -12.33
CA ILE A 169 -15.60 -2.63 -11.87
C ILE A 169 -16.39 -1.33 -11.97
N GLU A 170 -17.10 -1.02 -10.89
CA GLU A 170 -17.64 0.29 -10.68
C GLU A 170 -16.43 1.21 -10.45
N PRO A 171 -16.23 2.21 -11.32
CA PRO A 171 -15.20 3.22 -11.08
C PRO A 171 -15.50 3.87 -9.74
N LYS A 172 -14.52 3.89 -8.83
CA LYS A 172 -14.59 4.72 -7.63
C LYS A 172 -14.82 6.17 -8.08
N THR A 173 -16.04 6.69 -7.95
CA THR A 173 -16.28 8.13 -7.93
C THR A 173 -16.09 8.63 -6.50
N SER A 174 -14.88 9.06 -6.19
CA SER A 174 -14.65 10.19 -5.28
C SER A 174 -13.26 10.73 -5.55
N ASN A 175 -13.24 11.81 -6.32
CA ASN A 175 -12.12 12.47 -7.00
C ASN A 175 -11.56 11.68 -8.20
N ALA A 176 -11.92 12.12 -9.41
CA ALA A 176 -11.22 11.71 -10.62
C ALA A 176 -9.71 11.92 -10.40
N ILE A 177 -8.91 10.87 -10.60
CA ILE A 177 -7.46 11.01 -10.57
C ILE A 177 -7.12 12.05 -11.65
N PRO A 178 -6.46 13.16 -11.29
CA PRO A 178 -6.28 14.29 -12.19
C PRO A 178 -5.14 14.02 -13.16
N TYR A 179 -5.35 13.06 -14.07
CA TYR A 179 -4.44 12.82 -15.18
C TYR A 179 -4.42 14.06 -16.09
N ASN A 180 -3.22 14.50 -16.43
CA ASN A 180 -3.00 15.70 -17.23
C ASN A 180 -2.50 15.33 -18.62
N HIS A 181 -2.96 16.06 -19.64
CA HIS A 181 -2.45 15.92 -20.99
C HIS A 181 -1.41 17.02 -21.25
N VAL A 182 -0.12 16.69 -21.17
CA VAL A 182 1.00 17.63 -21.35
C VAL A 182 1.77 17.23 -22.59
N PHE A 183 1.85 18.13 -23.58
CA PHE A 183 2.41 17.84 -24.92
C PHE A 183 3.94 17.95 -25.00
N ASP A 184 4.57 18.73 -24.12
CA ASP A 184 6.02 19.04 -24.14
C ASP A 184 6.78 18.23 -23.08
N THR A 185 6.67 16.91 -23.14
CA THR A 185 7.33 16.01 -22.19
C THR A 185 7.63 14.66 -22.83
N GLU A 186 8.50 13.89 -22.19
CA GLU A 186 8.78 12.52 -22.58
C GLU A 186 7.60 11.60 -22.25
N TYR A 187 7.29 10.74 -23.19
CA TYR A 187 6.28 9.70 -23.07
C TYR A 187 6.94 8.33 -22.87
N SER A 188 6.16 7.43 -22.31
CA SER A 188 6.39 6.00 -22.33
C SER A 188 5.25 5.31 -23.04
N PHE A 189 5.56 4.28 -23.81
CA PHE A 189 4.58 3.33 -24.31
C PHE A 189 4.45 2.19 -23.30
N ILE A 190 3.22 1.78 -23.01
CA ILE A 190 2.93 0.67 -22.12
C ILE A 190 2.06 -0.36 -22.82
N ALA A 191 2.48 -1.62 -22.74
CA ALA A 191 1.63 -2.77 -23.02
C ALA A 191 1.19 -3.45 -21.74
N ILE A 192 -0.13 -3.56 -21.54
CA ILE A 192 -0.74 -4.19 -20.37
C ILE A 192 -1.04 -5.65 -20.72
N ILE A 193 -0.31 -6.57 -20.09
CA ILE A 193 -0.36 -8.00 -20.35
C ILE A 193 -0.93 -8.70 -19.11
N PRO A 194 -1.95 -9.58 -19.27
CA PRO A 194 -2.42 -10.40 -18.17
C PRO A 194 -1.29 -11.29 -17.61
N THR A 195 -1.23 -11.46 -16.29
CA THR A 195 -0.24 -12.34 -15.65
C THR A 195 -0.47 -13.83 -15.98
N THR A 196 -1.66 -14.18 -16.48
CA THR A 196 -1.98 -15.50 -17.02
C THR A 196 -1.27 -15.80 -18.34
N ASP A 197 -0.74 -14.79 -19.05
CA ASP A 197 0.11 -15.00 -20.22
C ASP A 197 1.58 -15.14 -19.79
N ASN A 198 2.11 -16.35 -19.96
CA ASN A 198 3.47 -16.71 -19.56
C ASN A 198 4.57 -16.25 -20.55
N LYS A 199 4.21 -15.57 -21.65
CA LYS A 199 5.15 -15.11 -22.68
C LYS A 199 5.63 -13.68 -22.48
N THR A 200 5.34 -13.00 -21.36
CA THR A 200 5.74 -11.59 -21.17
C THR A 200 7.24 -11.32 -21.36
N ASN A 201 8.11 -12.22 -20.91
CA ASN A 201 9.55 -12.07 -21.15
C ASN A 201 9.90 -12.19 -22.63
N GLN A 202 9.21 -13.06 -23.38
CA GLN A 202 9.36 -13.15 -24.83
C GLN A 202 8.87 -11.86 -25.50
N TYR A 203 7.69 -11.36 -25.15
CA TYR A 203 7.17 -10.09 -25.66
C TYR A 203 8.13 -8.92 -25.40
N LYS A 204 8.78 -8.87 -24.24
CA LYS A 204 9.80 -7.87 -23.95
C LYS A 204 11.00 -7.95 -24.91
N VAL A 205 11.46 -9.16 -25.23
CA VAL A 205 12.52 -9.39 -26.21
C VAL A 205 12.06 -8.98 -27.61
N ASP A 206 10.86 -9.36 -28.00
CA ASP A 206 10.26 -9.03 -29.30
C ASP A 206 10.15 -7.51 -29.50
N ILE A 207 9.71 -6.79 -28.47
CA ILE A 207 9.66 -5.33 -28.45
C ILE A 207 11.05 -4.72 -28.56
N SER A 208 12.05 -5.29 -27.87
CA SER A 208 13.44 -4.83 -27.96
C SER A 208 14.02 -5.04 -29.37
N ASN A 209 13.67 -6.15 -30.02
CA ASN A 209 14.08 -6.45 -31.40
C ASN A 209 13.37 -5.52 -32.40
N PHE A 210 12.08 -5.24 -32.20
CA PHE A 210 11.33 -4.23 -32.95
C PHE A 210 12.02 -2.86 -32.84
N ASN A 211 12.36 -2.42 -31.63
CA ASN A 211 13.06 -1.15 -31.41
C ASN A 211 14.41 -1.09 -32.12
N THR A 212 15.20 -2.16 -32.03
CA THR A 212 16.51 -2.24 -32.69
C THR A 212 16.39 -2.14 -34.21
N LYS A 213 15.36 -2.76 -34.80
CA LYS A 213 15.16 -2.81 -36.25
C LYS A 213 14.61 -1.50 -36.83
N TYR A 214 13.61 -0.91 -36.18
CA TYR A 214 12.87 0.25 -36.72
C TYR A 214 13.27 1.60 -36.12
N TYR A 215 13.94 1.58 -34.97
CA TYR A 215 14.35 2.78 -34.23
C TYR A 215 15.82 2.70 -33.80
N SER A 216 16.69 2.19 -34.69
CA SER A 216 18.11 1.95 -34.42
C SER A 216 18.92 3.20 -33.99
N ASP A 217 18.44 4.40 -34.33
CA ASP A 217 19.02 5.68 -33.94
C ASP A 217 18.50 6.19 -32.58
N LYS A 218 17.59 5.44 -31.94
CA LYS A 218 16.97 5.77 -30.65
C LYS A 218 17.48 4.85 -29.54
N ASN A 219 17.57 5.40 -28.32
CA ASN A 219 18.01 4.69 -27.13
C ASN A 219 16.83 4.38 -26.19
N PHE A 220 15.86 3.61 -26.68
CA PHE A 220 14.70 3.23 -25.88
C PHE A 220 15.08 2.19 -24.81
N GLU A 221 14.49 2.34 -23.63
CA GLU A 221 14.64 1.38 -22.53
C GLU A 221 13.38 0.54 -22.42
N VAL A 222 13.53 -0.80 -22.46
CA VAL A 222 12.42 -1.74 -22.33
C VAL A 222 12.51 -2.45 -20.98
N SER A 223 11.46 -2.31 -20.16
CA SER A 223 11.37 -2.93 -18.83
C SER A 223 10.00 -3.55 -18.63
N ASN A 224 9.87 -4.45 -17.66
CA ASN A 224 8.60 -5.05 -17.29
C ASN A 224 8.43 -5.04 -15.77
N ILE A 225 7.23 -4.69 -15.29
CA ILE A 225 6.88 -4.67 -13.86
C ILE A 225 5.42 -5.12 -13.68
N PHE A 226 5.05 -5.54 -12.47
CA PHE A 226 3.65 -5.81 -12.13
C PHE A 226 2.94 -4.52 -11.72
N ILE A 227 1.72 -4.30 -12.20
CA ILE A 227 0.86 -3.21 -11.71
C ILE A 227 -0.08 -3.72 -10.62
N ASP A 228 -0.60 -4.93 -10.79
CA ASP A 228 -1.41 -5.65 -9.84
C ASP A 228 -1.20 -7.17 -10.04
N PRO A 229 -1.79 -8.05 -9.22
CA PRO A 229 -1.57 -9.49 -9.36
C PRO A 229 -2.10 -10.11 -10.67
N LEU A 230 -3.00 -9.42 -11.37
CA LEU A 230 -3.64 -9.87 -12.61
C LEU A 230 -2.97 -9.29 -13.85
N ASN A 231 -2.23 -8.19 -13.71
CA ASN A 231 -1.66 -7.44 -14.83
C ASN A 231 -0.18 -7.11 -14.59
N GLN A 232 0.62 -7.39 -15.61
CA GLN A 232 1.98 -6.89 -15.76
C GLN A 232 2.04 -5.91 -16.91
N ILE A 233 2.98 -4.97 -16.86
CA ILE A 233 3.17 -3.97 -17.90
C ILE A 233 4.58 -4.10 -18.47
N ILE A 234 4.70 -4.07 -19.80
CA ILE A 234 5.96 -3.79 -20.48
C ILE A 234 5.98 -2.29 -20.79
N ILE A 235 7.05 -1.61 -20.39
CA ILE A 235 7.23 -0.17 -20.52
C ILE A 235 8.40 0.08 -21.47
N VAL A 236 8.16 0.87 -22.51
CA VAL A 236 9.17 1.41 -23.40
C VAL A 236 9.32 2.90 -23.10
N LYS A 237 10.48 3.31 -22.56
CA LYS A 237 10.73 4.69 -22.12
C LYS A 237 11.54 5.49 -23.14
N LYS A 238 11.52 6.82 -22.94
CA LYS A 238 12.24 7.86 -23.68
C LYS A 238 11.67 8.14 -25.08
N LEU A 239 10.35 8.08 -25.22
CA LEU A 239 9.69 8.63 -26.40
C LEU A 239 9.71 10.16 -26.26
N LYS A 240 10.48 10.82 -27.13
CA LYS A 240 10.91 12.21 -26.94
C LYS A 240 9.77 13.21 -26.71
N ASP A 241 8.71 13.10 -27.49
CA ASP A 241 7.59 14.04 -27.52
C ASP A 241 6.30 13.33 -27.96
N TYR A 242 5.19 14.07 -27.95
CA TYR A 242 3.86 13.56 -28.33
C TYR A 242 3.85 12.93 -29.74
N ASN A 243 4.49 13.55 -30.73
CA ASN A 243 4.50 13.04 -32.10
C ASN A 243 5.29 11.74 -32.20
N ALA A 244 6.48 11.70 -31.59
CA ALA A 244 7.29 10.49 -31.53
C ALA A 244 6.54 9.34 -30.82
N ALA A 245 5.75 9.65 -29.79
CA ALA A 245 4.96 8.67 -29.06
C ALA A 245 3.81 8.09 -29.91
N ILE A 246 3.09 8.95 -30.64
CA ILE A 246 2.03 8.55 -31.58
C ILE A 246 2.59 7.70 -32.72
N ASP A 247 3.72 8.13 -33.31
CA ASP A 247 4.39 7.40 -34.39
C ASP A 247 4.87 6.03 -33.93
N TYR A 248 5.43 5.94 -32.71
CA TYR A 248 5.81 4.68 -32.08
C TYR A 248 4.60 3.77 -31.88
N TYR A 249 3.51 4.30 -31.30
CA TYR A 249 2.29 3.53 -31.06
C TYR A 249 1.73 2.93 -32.36
N LYS A 250 1.59 3.75 -33.41
CA LYS A 250 1.09 3.30 -34.72
C LYS A 250 1.98 2.25 -35.34
N SER A 251 3.29 2.48 -35.32
CA SER A 251 4.26 1.53 -35.86
C SER A 251 4.23 0.20 -35.10
N PHE A 252 4.05 0.25 -33.77
CA PHE A 252 3.94 -0.94 -32.93
C PHE A 252 2.73 -1.80 -33.27
N ILE A 253 1.54 -1.18 -33.36
CA ILE A 253 0.29 -1.93 -33.59
C ILE A 253 0.12 -2.44 -35.03
N LEU A 254 0.78 -1.80 -36.00
CA LEU A 254 0.70 -2.16 -37.42
C LEU A 254 1.79 -3.15 -37.85
N ASN A 255 2.79 -3.38 -37.00
CA ASN A 255 3.91 -4.24 -37.35
C ASN A 255 3.64 -5.71 -36.98
N ASP A 256 3.60 -6.57 -37.98
CA ASP A 256 3.42 -8.02 -37.80
C ASP A 256 4.74 -8.81 -37.89
N ASP A 257 5.91 -8.16 -37.97
CA ASP A 257 7.19 -8.87 -38.05
C ASP A 257 7.54 -9.50 -36.69
N ASN A 258 8.15 -8.71 -35.79
CA ASN A 258 8.56 -9.20 -34.47
C ASN A 258 7.40 -9.23 -33.48
N LEU A 259 6.30 -8.52 -33.75
CA LEU A 259 5.22 -8.29 -32.79
C LEU A 259 3.96 -9.13 -33.08
N GLN A 260 4.00 -10.07 -34.03
CA GLN A 260 2.82 -10.81 -34.48
C GLN A 260 2.04 -11.49 -33.35
N ASP A 261 2.72 -12.28 -32.51
CA ASP A 261 2.09 -13.03 -31.40
C ASP A 261 1.46 -12.07 -30.39
N LEU A 262 2.16 -10.98 -30.05
CA LEU A 262 1.68 -9.95 -29.12
C LEU A 262 0.48 -9.17 -29.70
N ASN A 263 0.55 -8.71 -30.94
CA ASN A 263 -0.51 -7.93 -31.58
C ASN A 263 -1.77 -8.75 -31.82
N GLN A 264 -1.66 -10.07 -32.05
CA GLN A 264 -2.80 -10.98 -32.13
C GLN A 264 -3.59 -11.09 -30.82
N LYS A 265 -2.96 -10.83 -29.66
CA LYS A 265 -3.65 -10.85 -28.36
C LYS A 265 -4.63 -9.71 -28.19
N LYS A 266 -4.47 -8.62 -28.94
CA LYS A 266 -5.28 -7.40 -28.81
C LYS A 266 -5.31 -6.87 -27.38
N TYR A 267 -4.16 -6.90 -26.73
CA TYR A 267 -3.98 -6.30 -25.42
C TYR A 267 -4.11 -4.78 -25.46
N GLN A 268 -4.23 -4.20 -24.27
CA GLN A 268 -4.37 -2.76 -24.12
C GLN A 268 -2.99 -2.10 -24.16
N TYR A 269 -2.86 -1.11 -25.04
CA TYR A 269 -1.66 -0.31 -25.20
C TYR A 269 -1.99 1.15 -24.89
N ILE A 270 -1.11 1.84 -24.16
CA ILE A 270 -1.32 3.24 -23.78
C ILE A 270 -0.03 4.04 -23.91
N LEU A 271 -0.17 5.35 -24.16
CA LEU A 271 0.90 6.32 -24.01
C LEU A 271 0.72 7.06 -22.69
N ILE A 272 1.81 7.25 -21.95
CA ILE A 272 1.76 7.86 -20.63
C ILE A 272 2.98 8.72 -20.35
N THR A 273 2.75 9.87 -19.72
CA THR A 273 3.83 10.75 -19.22
C THR A 273 4.34 10.22 -17.89
N GLN A 274 5.54 10.65 -17.47
CA GLN A 274 6.07 10.26 -16.16
C GLN A 274 5.14 10.64 -15.00
N GLU A 275 4.54 11.83 -15.05
CA GLU A 275 3.62 12.32 -14.01
C GLU A 275 2.37 11.45 -13.90
N ASN A 276 1.73 11.17 -15.03
CA ASN A 276 0.55 10.30 -15.06
C ASN A 276 0.91 8.86 -14.68
N PHE A 277 2.12 8.39 -15.02
CA PHE A 277 2.57 7.05 -14.66
C PHE A 277 2.64 6.86 -13.14
N VAL A 278 3.12 7.86 -12.40
CA VAL A 278 3.14 7.83 -10.93
C VAL A 278 1.72 7.66 -10.39
N LEU A 279 0.76 8.45 -10.89
CA LEU A 279 -0.64 8.36 -10.46
C LEU A 279 -1.29 7.03 -10.87
N PHE A 280 -1.10 6.60 -12.11
CA PHE A 280 -1.60 5.34 -12.66
C PHE A 280 -1.12 4.14 -11.85
N TYR A 281 0.19 4.08 -11.58
CA TYR A 281 0.82 2.97 -10.88
C TYR A 281 0.45 2.95 -9.39
N GLN A 282 0.45 4.10 -8.72
CA GLN A 282 0.07 4.20 -7.30
C GLN A 282 -1.39 3.80 -7.05
N ASN A 283 -2.29 4.22 -7.95
CA ASN A 283 -3.73 3.98 -7.80
C ASN A 283 -4.19 2.68 -8.45
N LYS A 284 -3.33 2.00 -9.21
CA LYS A 284 -3.65 0.79 -10.00
C LYS A 284 -4.87 1.00 -10.91
N ASP A 285 -5.00 2.22 -11.42
CA ASP A 285 -6.20 2.68 -12.12
C ASP A 285 -6.09 2.43 -13.63
N ILE A 286 -6.11 1.14 -14.00
CA ILE A 286 -6.05 0.71 -15.40
C ILE A 286 -7.21 1.28 -16.19
N LYS A 287 -8.43 1.17 -15.66
CA LYS A 287 -9.63 1.61 -16.38
C LYS A 287 -9.72 3.12 -16.52
N GLY A 288 -9.51 3.87 -15.43
CA GLY A 288 -9.59 5.33 -15.48
C GLY A 288 -8.54 5.93 -16.39
N TYR A 289 -7.31 5.38 -16.39
CA TYR A 289 -6.30 5.82 -17.35
C TYR A 289 -6.62 5.44 -18.79
N ILE A 290 -7.14 4.23 -19.06
CA ILE A 290 -7.59 3.87 -20.42
C ILE A 290 -8.69 4.84 -20.90
N SER A 291 -9.67 5.16 -20.06
CA SER A 291 -10.70 6.14 -20.43
C SER A 291 -10.12 7.54 -20.67
N PHE A 292 -9.13 7.97 -19.88
CA PHE A 292 -8.39 9.20 -20.14
C PHE A 292 -7.61 9.12 -21.47
N PHE A 293 -6.93 8.00 -21.74
CA PHE A 293 -6.14 7.78 -22.94
C PHE A 293 -7.01 7.80 -24.21
N GLU A 294 -8.11 7.04 -24.22
CA GLU A 294 -9.06 7.03 -25.34
C GLU A 294 -9.62 8.43 -25.62
N LYS A 295 -9.94 9.20 -24.57
CA LYS A 295 -10.48 10.56 -24.74
C LYS A 295 -9.46 11.54 -25.32
N ASN A 296 -8.17 11.41 -25.00
CA ASN A 296 -7.16 12.42 -25.31
C ASN A 296 -6.21 12.04 -26.46
N PHE A 297 -6.00 10.74 -26.72
CA PHE A 297 -5.05 10.24 -27.72
C PHE A 297 -5.73 9.53 -28.89
N ALA A 298 -6.90 8.91 -28.71
CA ALA A 298 -7.59 8.19 -29.81
C ALA A 298 -7.87 9.05 -31.06
N PRO A 299 -8.18 10.36 -30.98
CA PRO A 299 -8.34 11.18 -32.18
C PRO A 299 -7.08 11.28 -33.05
N ALA A 300 -5.90 11.00 -32.49
CA ALA A 300 -4.62 11.06 -33.18
C ALA A 300 -4.07 9.68 -33.60
N LEU A 301 -4.69 8.59 -33.16
CA LEU A 301 -4.28 7.19 -33.37
C LEU A 301 -5.14 6.51 -34.43
#